data_AF-A0A8C5L655-F1
#
_entry.id   AF-A0A8C5L655-F1
#
_cell.length_a   1.000
_cell.length_b   1.000
_cell.length_c   1.000
_cell.angle_alpha   90.00
_cell.angle_beta   90.00
_cell.angle_gamma   90.00
#
_symmetry.space_group_name_H-M   'P 1'
#
loop_
_entity.id
_entity.type
_entity.pdbx_description
1 polymer ?
#
loop_
_entity_poly.entity_id
_entity_poly.type
_entity_poly.pdbx_seq_one_letter_code
_entity_poly.pdbx_strand_id
1 'polypeptide(L)'
;TLTYDTLRFAEFEDFPETSEPVWILGRKYSICTEKHEILSDVASRFWFTYRRNFPAIGGTGPTSDTGWGCMLRCGQMIFAQALVCQHLGRDWRWAQRKRQPDSYFSVLNAFLDRKDSYYSIHQIAQMGVGEGKSIGQWYGPNT
;
A
#
# COMPACT_ATOMS: atom_id res chain seq x y z
N THR A 1 12.05 16.90 1.26
CA THR A 1 11.36 17.74 0.26
C THR A 1 9.87 17.42 0.33
N LEU A 2 9.08 18.29 0.97
CA LEU A 2 7.63 18.06 1.23
C LEU A 2 6.74 18.29 0.00
N THR A 3 7.29 18.80 -1.10
CA THR A 3 6.55 19.12 -2.33
C THR A 3 5.95 17.90 -3.03
N TYR A 4 6.38 16.69 -2.68
CA TYR A 4 5.85 15.44 -3.22
C TYR A 4 4.74 14.83 -2.36
N ASP A 5 4.37 15.45 -1.25
CA ASP A 5 3.24 15.07 -0.41
C ASP A 5 1.94 15.70 -0.95
N THR A 6 1.57 15.33 -2.17
CA THR A 6 0.42 15.93 -2.88
C THR A 6 -0.91 15.55 -2.24
N LEU A 7 -1.01 14.37 -1.63
CA LEU A 7 -2.20 13.92 -0.89
C LEU A 7 -2.53 14.81 0.31
N ARG A 8 -1.54 15.48 0.91
CA ARG A 8 -1.77 16.40 2.03
C ARG A 8 -2.61 17.61 1.64
N PHE A 9 -2.55 18.04 0.38
CA PHE A 9 -3.23 19.22 -0.13
C PHE A 9 -4.33 18.87 -1.15
N ALA A 10 -4.61 17.59 -1.34
CA ALA A 10 -5.70 17.15 -2.18
C ALA A 10 -7.04 17.51 -1.54
N GLU A 11 -8.01 17.90 -2.36
CA GLU A 11 -9.41 18.03 -1.93
C GLU A 11 -10.01 16.64 -1.74
N PHE A 12 -10.71 16.45 -0.61
CA PHE A 12 -11.38 15.19 -0.30
C PHE A 12 -12.88 15.39 -0.45
N GLU A 13 -13.42 14.82 -1.53
CA GLU A 13 -14.87 14.75 -1.74
C GLU A 13 -15.40 13.41 -1.25
N ASP A 14 -16.63 13.43 -0.71
CA ASP A 14 -17.38 12.21 -0.45
C ASP A 14 -17.83 11.55 -1.76
N PHE A 15 -18.16 10.27 -1.70
CA PHE A 15 -18.72 9.56 -2.86
C PHE A 15 -19.97 10.29 -3.40
N PRO A 16 -20.08 10.51 -4.72
CA PRO A 16 -21.27 11.09 -5.30
C PRO A 16 -22.45 10.12 -5.17
N GLU A 17 -23.59 10.63 -4.73
CA GLU A 17 -24.83 9.84 -4.62
C GLU A 17 -25.41 9.60 -6.01
N THR A 18 -25.10 8.44 -6.59
CA THR A 18 -25.55 8.04 -7.94
C THR A 18 -26.13 6.63 -7.92
N SER A 19 -26.91 6.26 -8.94
CA SER A 19 -27.38 4.89 -9.13
C SER A 19 -26.32 3.94 -9.69
N GLU A 20 -25.16 4.48 -10.08
CA GLU A 20 -24.09 3.69 -10.67
C GLU A 20 -23.42 2.79 -9.62
N PRO A 21 -23.09 1.55 -9.99
CA PRO A 21 -22.47 0.63 -9.06
C PRO A 21 -21.00 0.98 -8.79
N VAL A 22 -20.60 0.89 -7.52
CA VAL A 22 -19.20 1.01 -7.10
C VAL A 22 -18.55 -0.36 -7.14
N TRP A 23 -17.45 -0.49 -7.91
CA TRP A 23 -16.69 -1.73 -8.01
C TRP A 23 -15.36 -1.62 -7.27
N ILE A 24 -15.11 -2.55 -6.34
CA ILE A 24 -13.84 -2.65 -5.62
C ILE A 24 -13.35 -4.08 -5.74
N LEU A 25 -12.26 -4.29 -6.49
CA LEU A 25 -11.56 -5.57 -6.59
C LEU A 25 -12.50 -6.79 -6.76
N GLY A 26 -13.38 -6.72 -7.76
CA GLY A 26 -14.34 -7.77 -8.10
C GLY A 26 -15.62 -7.83 -7.26
N ARG A 27 -15.81 -6.91 -6.29
CA ARG A 27 -17.07 -6.75 -5.54
C ARG A 27 -17.85 -5.53 -6.05
N LYS A 28 -19.15 -5.69 -6.24
CA LYS A 28 -20.09 -4.65 -6.65
C LYS A 28 -20.86 -4.16 -5.43
N TYR A 29 -21.01 -2.86 -5.29
CA TYR A 29 -21.77 -2.21 -4.20
C TYR A 29 -22.69 -1.13 -4.77
N SER A 30 -23.78 -0.83 -4.04
CA SER A 30 -24.62 0.35 -4.24
C SER A 30 -24.27 1.42 -3.22
N ILE A 31 -23.94 2.63 -3.68
CA ILE A 31 -23.61 3.74 -2.76
C ILE A 31 -24.78 4.14 -1.86
N CYS A 32 -26.02 4.00 -2.34
CA CYS A 32 -27.22 4.38 -1.60
C CYS A 32 -27.49 3.48 -0.38
N THR A 33 -27.12 2.21 -0.45
CA THR A 33 -27.45 1.22 0.59
C THR A 33 -26.23 0.62 1.28
N GLU A 34 -25.05 0.64 0.65
CA GLU A 34 -23.85 -0.09 1.07
C GLU A 34 -22.64 0.84 1.29
N LYS A 35 -22.89 2.12 1.63
CA LYS A 35 -21.82 3.11 1.88
C LYS A 35 -20.84 2.64 2.97
N HIS A 36 -21.34 1.97 4.01
CA HIS A 36 -20.48 1.48 5.09
C HIS A 36 -19.56 0.34 4.62
N GLU A 37 -20.08 -0.57 3.80
CA GLU A 37 -19.38 -1.71 3.23
C GLU A 37 -18.30 -1.25 2.24
N ILE A 38 -18.59 -0.22 1.43
CA ILE A 38 -17.62 0.44 0.55
C ILE A 38 -16.44 0.98 1.38
N LEU A 39 -16.73 1.79 2.41
CA LEU A 39 -15.70 2.38 3.27
C LEU A 39 -14.90 1.30 4.02
N SER A 40 -15.59 0.28 4.53
CA SER A 40 -14.96 -0.86 5.20
C SER A 40 -14.03 -1.62 4.27
N ASP A 41 -14.42 -1.88 3.02
CA ASP A 41 -13.61 -2.60 2.05
C ASP A 41 -12.35 -1.82 1.65
N VAL A 42 -12.49 -0.53 1.37
CA VAL A 42 -11.36 0.37 1.07
C VAL A 42 -10.41 0.48 2.27
N ALA A 43 -10.93 0.77 3.47
CA ALA A 43 -10.12 0.92 4.68
C ALA A 43 -9.45 -0.40 5.13
N SER A 44 -9.95 -1.54 4.67
CA SER A 44 -9.33 -2.85 4.92
C SER A 44 -8.11 -3.12 4.04
N ARG A 45 -7.90 -2.36 2.95
CA ARG A 45 -6.74 -2.57 2.09
C ARG A 45 -5.47 -2.09 2.77
N PHE A 46 -4.39 -2.86 2.65
CA PHE A 46 -3.09 -2.37 3.10
C PHE A 46 -2.69 -1.14 2.28
N TRP A 47 -2.48 -0.03 2.98
CA TRP A 47 -2.10 1.23 2.39
C TRP A 47 -0.66 1.56 2.76
N PHE A 48 0.21 1.63 1.75
CA PHE A 48 1.61 1.98 1.91
C PHE A 48 1.87 3.34 1.27
N THR A 49 2.48 4.22 2.06
CA THR A 49 2.79 5.60 1.66
C THR A 49 4.28 5.85 1.80
N TYR A 50 4.71 7.05 1.40
CA TYR A 50 6.06 7.49 1.72
C TYR A 50 6.34 7.43 3.22
N ARG A 51 7.54 6.97 3.54
CA ARG A 51 8.05 6.85 4.90
C ARG A 51 9.35 7.61 5.01
N ARG A 52 9.69 7.96 6.25
CA ARG A 52 10.90 8.69 6.61
C ARG A 52 11.45 8.12 7.90
N ASN A 53 12.74 8.32 8.12
CA ASN A 53 13.47 7.84 9.30
C ASN A 53 13.48 6.31 9.42
N PHE A 54 13.37 5.59 8.30
CA PHE A 54 13.69 4.17 8.27
C PHE A 54 15.21 3.96 8.17
N PRO A 55 15.76 2.77 8.51
CA PRO A 55 17.19 2.50 8.41
C PRO A 55 17.73 2.79 7.01
N ALA A 56 18.94 3.34 6.87
CA ALA A 56 19.50 3.69 5.55
C ALA A 56 19.55 2.46 4.62
N ILE A 57 18.98 2.60 3.41
CA ILE A 57 19.03 1.54 2.38
C ILE A 57 20.49 1.30 1.98
N GLY A 58 20.95 0.04 2.03
CA GLY A 58 22.36 -0.29 1.79
C GLY A 58 23.35 0.28 2.82
N GLY A 59 22.87 0.76 3.98
CA GLY A 59 23.69 1.31 5.06
C GLY A 59 24.07 2.79 4.92
N THR A 60 24.13 3.33 3.71
CA THR A 60 24.47 4.73 3.43
C THR A 60 23.50 5.46 2.49
N GLY A 61 22.52 4.74 1.94
CA GLY A 61 21.52 5.28 1.01
C GLY A 61 20.39 6.04 1.71
N PRO A 62 19.28 6.28 1.00
CA PRO A 62 18.16 7.06 1.52
C PRO A 62 17.57 6.49 2.81
N THR A 63 17.09 7.38 3.68
CA THR A 63 16.28 7.06 4.89
C THR A 63 14.82 7.52 4.73
N SER A 64 14.46 7.94 3.52
CA SER A 64 13.12 8.31 3.09
C SER A 64 12.94 7.96 1.62
N ASP A 65 11.75 7.49 1.26
CA ASP A 65 11.36 7.22 -0.12
C ASP A 65 10.52 8.35 -0.75
N THR A 66 10.36 9.46 -0.03
CA THR A 66 9.60 10.63 -0.50
C THR A 66 10.20 11.18 -1.79
N GLY A 67 9.38 11.27 -2.84
CA GLY A 67 9.75 11.83 -4.14
C GLY A 67 10.33 10.84 -5.14
N TRP A 68 10.41 9.54 -4.81
CA TRP A 68 10.86 8.50 -5.75
C TRP A 68 10.21 7.13 -5.56
N GLY A 69 9.76 6.79 -4.35
CA GLY A 69 9.23 5.47 -4.02
C GLY A 69 7.78 5.20 -4.43
N CYS A 70 7.07 6.13 -5.08
CA CYS A 70 5.62 6.00 -5.27
C CYS A 70 5.21 4.72 -5.99
N MET A 71 5.90 4.36 -7.09
CA MET A 71 5.59 3.13 -7.82
C MET A 71 5.93 1.88 -7.01
N LEU A 72 7.00 1.93 -6.20
CA LEU A 72 7.35 0.82 -5.31
C LEU A 72 6.27 0.62 -4.25
N ARG A 73 5.70 1.71 -3.70
CA ARG A 73 4.55 1.65 -2.77
C ARG A 73 3.29 1.11 -3.44
N CYS A 74 3.03 1.48 -4.70
CA CYS A 74 1.94 0.87 -5.48
C CYS A 74 2.16 -0.64 -5.66
N GLY A 75 3.38 -1.06 -5.98
CA GLY A 75 3.79 -2.47 -6.03
C GLY A 75 3.55 -3.20 -4.71
N GLN A 76 3.94 -2.59 -3.58
CA GLN A 76 3.66 -3.14 -2.25
C GLN A 76 2.15 -3.30 -2.02
N MET A 77 1.32 -2.32 -2.39
CA MET A 77 -0.14 -2.39 -2.16
C MET A 77 -0.80 -3.50 -2.98
N ILE A 78 -0.50 -3.61 -4.28
CA ILE A 78 -1.08 -4.67 -5.12
C ILE A 78 -0.59 -6.06 -4.70
N PHE A 79 0.68 -6.19 -4.31
CA PHE A 79 1.23 -7.47 -3.86
C PHE A 79 0.70 -7.87 -2.47
N ALA A 80 0.58 -6.90 -1.54
CA ALA A 80 -0.06 -7.14 -0.25
C ALA A 80 -1.52 -7.54 -0.41
N GLN A 81 -2.24 -6.96 -1.37
CA GLN A 81 -3.61 -7.36 -1.67
C GLN A 81 -3.69 -8.82 -2.15
N ALA A 82 -2.72 -9.29 -2.94
CA ALA A 82 -2.64 -10.71 -3.31
C ALA A 82 -2.40 -11.60 -2.07
N LEU A 83 -1.49 -11.21 -1.18
CA LEU A 83 -1.24 -11.93 0.07
C LEU A 83 -2.44 -11.91 1.02
N VAL A 84 -3.20 -10.81 1.08
CA VAL A 84 -4.48 -10.77 1.81
C VAL A 84 -5.45 -11.80 1.23
N CYS A 85 -5.64 -11.84 -0.09
CA CYS A 85 -6.50 -12.84 -0.71
C CYS A 85 -6.04 -14.28 -0.40
N GLN A 86 -4.73 -14.52 -0.40
CA GLN A 86 -4.15 -15.84 -0.15
C GLN A 86 -4.24 -16.28 1.33
N HIS A 87 -4.02 -15.38 2.28
CA HIS A 87 -3.87 -15.73 3.71
C HIS A 87 -5.05 -15.35 4.61
N LEU A 88 -5.90 -14.43 4.15
CA LEU A 88 -7.06 -13.92 4.90
C LEU A 88 -8.37 -14.11 4.13
N GLY A 89 -8.30 -14.20 2.79
CA GLY A 89 -9.45 -14.26 1.90
C GLY A 89 -9.96 -12.87 1.50
N ARG A 90 -10.61 -12.78 0.34
CA ARG A 90 -11.16 -11.53 -0.19
C ARG A 90 -12.23 -10.89 0.72
N ASP A 91 -12.91 -11.71 1.51
CA ASP A 91 -14.01 -11.30 2.41
C ASP A 91 -13.52 -10.80 3.77
N TRP A 92 -12.24 -10.98 4.09
CA TRP A 92 -11.68 -10.39 5.30
C TRP A 92 -11.80 -8.85 5.28
N ARG A 93 -12.09 -8.28 6.45
CA ARG A 93 -12.18 -6.85 6.70
C ARG A 93 -11.41 -6.49 7.97
N TRP A 94 -10.67 -5.40 7.91
CA TRP A 94 -9.99 -4.82 9.07
C TRP A 94 -10.99 -4.04 9.94
N ALA A 95 -10.77 -4.05 11.25
CA ALA A 95 -11.49 -3.20 12.18
C ALA A 95 -10.58 -2.79 13.34
N GLN A 96 -10.46 -1.48 13.58
CA GLN A 96 -9.52 -0.87 14.54
C GLN A 96 -9.59 -1.46 15.96
N ARG A 97 -10.75 -1.91 16.39
CA ARG A 97 -11.00 -2.41 17.76
C ARG A 97 -11.25 -3.92 17.81
N LYS A 98 -10.94 -4.65 16.74
CA LYS A 98 -11.01 -6.11 16.71
C LYS A 98 -9.61 -6.69 16.56
N ARG A 99 -9.34 -7.74 17.32
CA ARG A 99 -8.12 -8.52 17.15
C ARG A 99 -8.11 -9.11 15.74
N GLN A 100 -7.04 -8.85 15.01
CA GLN A 100 -6.83 -9.42 13.68
C GLN A 100 -6.17 -10.79 13.77
N PRO A 101 -6.36 -11.67 12.77
CA PRO A 101 -5.66 -12.96 12.72
C PRO A 101 -4.13 -12.78 12.70
N ASP A 102 -3.38 -13.76 13.20
CA ASP A 102 -1.91 -13.68 13.20
C ASP A 102 -1.33 -13.63 11.77
N SER A 103 -2.05 -14.18 10.78
CA SER A 103 -1.72 -14.05 9.36
C SER A 103 -1.79 -12.61 8.86
N TYR A 104 -2.67 -11.75 9.40
CA TYR A 104 -2.69 -10.33 9.06
C TYR A 104 -1.39 -9.64 9.47
N PHE A 105 -0.91 -9.90 10.69
CA PHE A 105 0.36 -9.35 11.16
C PHE A 105 1.54 -9.91 10.38
N SER A 106 1.48 -11.18 9.97
CA SER A 106 2.50 -11.79 9.11
C SER A 106 2.59 -11.11 7.74
N VAL A 107 1.43 -10.84 7.12
CA VAL A 107 1.38 -10.08 5.86
C VAL A 107 1.91 -8.67 6.06
N LEU A 108 1.43 -7.93 7.07
CA LEU A 108 1.93 -6.57 7.37
C LEU A 108 3.43 -6.54 7.61
N ASN A 109 3.95 -7.50 8.39
CA ASN A 109 5.36 -7.59 8.73
C ASN A 109 6.23 -7.76 7.48
N ALA A 110 5.74 -8.43 6.43
CA ALA A 110 6.47 -8.58 5.18
C ALA A 110 6.75 -7.25 4.45
N PHE A 111 6.02 -6.16 4.75
CA PHE A 111 6.15 -4.86 4.08
C PHE A 111 6.71 -3.74 4.95
N LEU A 112 7.00 -3.98 6.24
CA LEU A 112 7.58 -2.95 7.11
C LEU A 112 8.92 -2.46 6.53
N ASP A 113 9.22 -1.16 6.69
CA ASP A 113 10.45 -0.52 6.18
C ASP A 113 11.70 -0.91 6.97
N ARG A 114 12.00 -2.21 6.96
CA ARG A 114 13.15 -2.83 7.59
C ARG A 114 13.75 -3.83 6.62
N LYS A 115 15.07 -3.94 6.63
CA LYS A 115 15.82 -4.84 5.74
C LYS A 115 15.46 -6.33 5.88
N ASP A 116 14.90 -6.74 7.02
CA ASP A 116 14.49 -8.12 7.32
C ASP A 116 13.07 -8.46 6.82
N SER A 117 12.29 -7.47 6.36
CA SER A 117 10.98 -7.72 5.76
C SER A 117 11.11 -8.03 4.26
N TYR A 118 10.48 -9.12 3.82
CA TYR A 118 10.59 -9.66 2.45
C TYR A 118 10.35 -8.65 1.33
N TYR A 119 9.33 -7.80 1.49
CA TYR A 119 8.87 -6.84 0.49
C TYR A 119 8.99 -5.40 1.01
N SER A 120 9.95 -5.15 1.89
CA SER A 120 10.28 -3.79 2.34
C SER A 120 10.74 -2.91 1.18
N ILE A 121 10.65 -1.59 1.38
CA ILE A 121 11.25 -0.61 0.47
C ILE A 121 12.75 -0.85 0.26
N HIS A 122 13.44 -1.36 1.28
CA HIS A 122 14.84 -1.77 1.24
C HIS A 122 15.05 -2.90 0.24
N GLN A 123 14.33 -4.02 0.40
CA GLN A 123 14.48 -5.19 -0.47
C GLN A 123 14.11 -4.86 -1.91
N ILE A 124 13.03 -4.11 -2.14
CA ILE A 124 12.59 -3.74 -3.49
C ILE A 124 13.64 -2.83 -4.17
N ALA A 125 14.09 -1.77 -3.51
CA ALA A 125 15.06 -0.85 -4.08
C ALA A 125 16.43 -1.50 -4.32
N GLN A 126 16.85 -2.41 -3.44
CA GLN A 126 18.11 -3.15 -3.58
C GLN A 126 18.04 -4.18 -4.71
N MET A 127 16.91 -4.90 -4.83
CA MET A 127 16.69 -5.89 -5.88
C MET A 127 16.66 -5.26 -7.27
N GLY A 128 16.01 -4.10 -7.42
CA GLY A 128 15.93 -3.45 -8.73
C GLY A 128 17.27 -2.93 -9.26
N VAL A 129 18.34 -2.91 -8.46
CA VAL A 129 19.71 -2.74 -8.98
C VAL A 129 20.07 -3.87 -9.96
N GLY A 130 19.63 -5.11 -9.69
CA GLY A 130 19.75 -6.23 -10.62
C GLY A 130 18.97 -6.04 -11.92
N GLU A 131 17.89 -5.26 -11.87
CA GLU A 131 17.05 -4.87 -13.02
C GLU A 131 17.52 -3.56 -13.70
N GLY A 132 18.74 -3.09 -13.37
CA GLY A 132 19.32 -1.88 -13.94
C GLY A 132 18.73 -0.57 -13.41
N LYS A 133 18.09 -0.58 -12.23
CA LYS A 133 17.59 0.62 -11.54
C LYS A 133 18.45 0.98 -10.35
N SER A 134 18.98 2.20 -10.34
CA SER A 134 19.66 2.73 -9.17
C SER A 134 18.67 2.97 -8.02
N ILE A 135 19.15 2.83 -6.78
CA ILE A 135 18.37 3.22 -5.59
C ILE A 135 18.00 4.70 -5.69
N GLY A 136 16.73 5.03 -5.50
CA GLY A 136 16.22 6.40 -5.67
C GLY A 136 15.65 6.70 -7.05
N GLN A 137 15.76 5.79 -8.01
CA GLN A 137 15.17 5.95 -9.33
C GLN A 137 13.67 5.61 -9.33
N TRP A 138 12.92 6.27 -10.21
CA TRP A 138 11.51 5.96 -10.45
C TRP A 138 11.36 4.69 -11.29
N TYR A 139 10.41 3.84 -10.89
CA TYR A 139 10.12 2.57 -11.57
C TYR A 139 8.87 2.72 -12.44
N GLY A 140 8.83 1.96 -13.54
CA GLY A 140 7.60 1.74 -14.30
C GLY A 140 6.91 0.46 -13.84
N PRO A 141 5.66 0.19 -14.26
CA PRO A 141 4.90 -0.97 -13.78
C PRO A 141 5.53 -2.35 -14.05
N ASN A 142 6.37 -2.48 -15.07
CA ASN A 142 7.00 -3.76 -15.45
C ASN A 142 8.36 -4.02 -14.77
N THR A 143 9.00 -2.97 -14.25
CA THR A 143 10.33 -3.09 -13.60
C THR A 143 10.21 -3.84 -12.29
#